data_AF-A0A2H0S3S3-F1
#
_entry.id   AF-A0A2H0S3S3-F1
#
_cell.length_a   1.000
_cell.length_b   1.000
_cell.length_c   1.000
_cell.angle_alpha   90.00
_cell.angle_beta   90.00
_cell.angle_gamma   90.00
#
_symmetry.space_group_name_H-M   'P 1'
#
loop_
_entity.id
_entity.type
_entity.pdbx_description
1 polymer ?
#
loop_
_entity_poly.entity_id
_entity_poly.type
_entity_poly.pdbx_seq_one_letter_code
_entity_poly.pdbx_strand_id
1 'polypeptide(L)'
;MKKMAVAKTVFPEKSGAGQCPVSFFAHASRLAETLHGETVRILSEQSKTFQDIARVLLPETYTQCPNLAQMAVARAARKVFSKDEVEKIRERNRQIAVKRGGLACHPFEQSNAELEPSVVKKVAWSPEEKEDLIAMASGKKYAYTGGWHNGKPCFSYIAYELNVRYHNSIAVRTPNACSRKYKRELSQRTKGARMAE
;
A
#
# COMPACT_ATOMS: atom_id res chain seq x y z
N MET A 1 -10.06 18.73 -35.45
CA MET A 1 -9.90 17.80 -34.31
C MET A 1 -8.40 17.60 -34.05
N LYS A 2 -7.87 18.06 -32.90
CA LYS A 2 -6.45 17.89 -32.55
C LYS A 2 -6.22 16.46 -32.06
N LYS A 3 -5.35 15.70 -32.76
CA LYS A 3 -4.91 14.36 -32.34
C LYS A 3 -4.15 14.49 -31.01
N MET A 4 -4.61 13.81 -29.97
CA MET A 4 -3.86 13.69 -28.72
C MET A 4 -2.64 12.78 -28.97
N ALA A 5 -1.45 13.28 -28.67
CA ALA A 5 -0.21 12.52 -28.76
C ALA A 5 -0.26 11.39 -27.71
N VAL A 6 -0.30 10.14 -28.17
CA VAL A 6 -0.16 8.95 -27.34
C VAL A 6 1.32 8.83 -26.98
N ALA A 7 1.66 9.07 -25.72
CA ALA A 7 3.02 8.90 -25.22
C ALA A 7 3.37 7.40 -25.23
N LYS A 8 4.19 6.96 -26.19
CA LYS A 8 4.75 5.60 -26.21
C LYS A 8 5.75 5.45 -25.05
N THR A 9 5.47 4.54 -24.14
CA THR A 9 6.39 4.18 -23.05
C THR A 9 7.49 3.26 -23.57
N VAL A 10 8.73 3.75 -23.59
CA VAL A 10 9.93 2.91 -23.73
C VAL A 10 10.23 2.32 -22.34
N PHE A 11 9.89 1.05 -22.14
CA PHE A 11 10.41 0.30 -21.00
C PHE A 11 11.81 -0.21 -21.35
N PRO A 12 12.82 -0.03 -20.49
CA PRO A 12 14.07 -0.76 -20.66
C PRO A 12 13.78 -2.26 -20.48
N GLU A 13 14.12 -3.05 -21.48
CA GLU A 13 14.04 -4.50 -21.41
C GLU A 13 14.87 -5.01 -20.22
N LYS A 14 14.23 -5.84 -19.38
CA LYS A 14 14.83 -6.62 -18.29
C LYS A 14 15.37 -5.81 -17.11
N SER A 15 14.51 -5.54 -16.12
CA SER A 15 14.94 -5.56 -14.71
C SER A 15 14.33 -6.79 -14.04
N GLY A 16 15.21 -7.72 -13.64
CA GLY A 16 14.82 -8.94 -12.92
C GLY A 16 14.04 -8.62 -11.65
N ALA A 17 13.20 -9.57 -11.22
CA ALA A 17 12.46 -9.51 -9.97
C ALA A 17 13.43 -9.26 -8.80
N GLY A 18 13.48 -8.03 -8.27
CA GLY A 18 14.31 -7.71 -7.10
C GLY A 18 14.88 -6.30 -7.04
N GLN A 19 14.97 -5.57 -8.15
CA GLN A 19 15.39 -4.15 -8.09
C GLN A 19 14.16 -3.26 -7.91
N CYS A 20 13.94 -2.76 -6.69
CA CYS A 20 13.09 -1.59 -6.47
C CYS A 20 13.85 -0.39 -7.03
N PRO A 21 13.48 0.16 -8.20
CA PRO A 21 14.38 1.05 -8.87
C PRO A 21 14.05 2.47 -8.42
N VAL A 22 15.10 3.23 -8.12
CA VAL A 22 15.08 4.69 -8.14
C VAL A 22 14.42 5.22 -9.45
N SER A 23 14.33 4.38 -10.49
CA SER A 23 13.58 4.62 -11.74
C SER A 23 12.05 4.62 -11.62
N PHE A 24 11.41 3.92 -10.66
CA PHE A 24 9.94 3.77 -10.65
C PHE A 24 9.23 5.10 -10.38
N PHE A 25 9.73 5.86 -9.40
CA PHE A 25 9.23 7.20 -9.09
C PHE A 25 9.57 8.20 -10.20
N ALA A 26 10.78 8.14 -10.77
CA ALA A 26 11.19 9.00 -11.87
C ALA A 26 10.35 8.75 -13.14
N HIS A 27 10.01 7.50 -13.43
CA HIS A 27 9.14 7.13 -14.55
C HIS A 27 7.71 7.61 -14.35
N ALA A 28 7.15 7.47 -13.15
CA ALA A 28 5.82 8.01 -12.87
C ALA A 28 5.77 9.54 -12.96
N SER A 29 6.84 10.24 -12.56
CA SER A 29 6.95 11.69 -12.75
C SER A 29 6.91 12.08 -14.22
N ARG A 30 7.73 11.41 -15.05
CA ARG A 30 7.76 11.65 -16.50
C ARG A 30 6.41 11.37 -17.14
N LEU A 31 5.77 10.26 -16.77
CA LEU A 31 4.41 9.96 -17.24
C LEU A 31 3.39 11.00 -16.78
N ALA A 32 3.50 11.49 -15.54
CA ALA A 32 2.62 12.53 -15.02
C ALA A 32 2.78 13.87 -15.77
N GLU A 33 3.93 14.14 -16.37
CA GLU A 33 4.16 15.33 -17.21
C GLU A 33 3.47 15.21 -18.58
N THR A 34 3.27 13.99 -19.08
CA THR A 34 2.51 13.77 -20.33
C THR A 34 1.00 13.82 -20.14
N LEU A 35 0.52 13.77 -18.89
CA LEU A 35 -0.91 13.83 -18.58
C LEU A 35 -1.39 15.29 -18.53
N HIS A 36 -2.49 15.57 -19.22
CA HIS A 36 -3.16 16.86 -19.10
C HIS A 36 -3.89 16.93 -17.75
N GLY A 37 -3.42 17.80 -16.86
CA GLY A 37 -3.92 17.91 -15.49
C GLY A 37 -5.43 18.14 -15.40
N GLU A 38 -5.99 18.93 -16.32
CA GLU A 38 -7.43 19.21 -16.37
C GLU A 38 -8.25 17.95 -16.70
N THR A 39 -7.74 17.07 -17.56
CA THR A 39 -8.39 15.77 -17.83
C THR A 39 -8.39 14.88 -16.58
N VAL A 40 -7.32 14.92 -15.78
CA VAL A 40 -7.27 14.21 -14.49
C VAL A 40 -8.28 14.78 -13.51
N ARG A 41 -8.48 16.11 -13.52
CA ARG A 41 -9.47 16.79 -12.67
C ARG A 41 -10.90 16.35 -13.01
N ILE A 42 -11.31 16.51 -14.27
CA ILE A 42 -12.64 16.12 -14.76
C ILE A 42 -12.95 14.65 -14.43
N LEU A 43 -12.01 13.74 -14.72
CA LEU A 43 -12.23 12.32 -14.46
C LEU A 43 -12.31 12.01 -12.95
N SER A 44 -11.59 12.75 -12.10
CA SER A 44 -11.67 12.60 -10.64
C SER A 44 -12.99 13.12 -10.08
N GLU A 45 -13.56 14.18 -10.66
CA GLU A 45 -14.87 14.73 -10.30
C GLU A 45 -16.01 13.80 -10.70
N GLN A 46 -15.87 13.07 -11.83
CA GLN A 46 -16.75 11.97 -12.25
C GLN A 46 -16.67 10.72 -11.37
N SER A 47 -16.17 10.84 -10.14
CA SER A 47 -16.08 9.75 -9.16
C SER A 47 -15.25 8.53 -9.58
N LYS A 48 -14.37 8.66 -10.57
CA LYS A 48 -13.44 7.58 -10.95
C LYS A 48 -12.29 7.49 -9.95
N THR A 49 -11.83 6.27 -9.67
CA THR A 49 -10.61 6.07 -8.87
C THR A 49 -9.37 6.40 -9.71
N PHE A 50 -8.24 6.73 -9.09
CA PHE A 50 -6.99 6.93 -9.85
C PHE A 50 -6.60 5.70 -10.67
N GLN A 51 -6.99 4.51 -10.23
CA GLN A 51 -6.80 3.27 -10.98
C GLN A 51 -7.68 3.24 -12.24
N ASP A 52 -8.94 3.64 -12.14
CA ASP A 52 -9.86 3.73 -13.30
C ASP A 52 -9.41 4.84 -14.28
N ILE A 53 -8.96 5.97 -13.75
CA ILE A 53 -8.39 7.07 -14.56
C ILE A 53 -7.13 6.60 -15.29
N ALA A 54 -6.25 5.87 -14.61
CA ALA A 54 -5.04 5.32 -15.23
C ALA A 54 -5.36 4.33 -16.36
N ARG A 55 -6.42 3.53 -16.23
CA ARG A 55 -6.88 2.63 -17.31
C ARG A 55 -7.34 3.40 -18.55
N VAL A 56 -7.92 4.58 -18.38
CA VAL A 56 -8.39 5.43 -19.48
C VAL A 56 -7.23 6.21 -20.11
N LEU A 57 -6.38 6.83 -19.30
CA LEU A 57 -5.36 7.76 -19.77
C LEU A 57 -4.04 7.09 -20.16
N LEU A 58 -3.73 5.94 -19.58
CA LEU A 58 -2.48 5.21 -19.78
C LEU A 58 -2.77 3.71 -20.01
N PRO A 59 -3.62 3.33 -20.98
CA PRO A 59 -4.10 1.95 -21.13
C PRO A 59 -2.95 0.94 -21.32
N GLU A 60 -1.96 1.24 -22.17
CA GLU A 60 -0.81 0.37 -22.42
C GLU A 60 0.05 0.19 -21.15
N THR A 61 0.38 1.29 -20.47
CA THR A 61 1.13 1.27 -19.22
C THR A 61 0.34 0.60 -18.11
N TYR A 62 -0.98 0.76 -18.09
CA TYR A 62 -1.85 0.14 -17.10
C TYR A 62 -1.90 -1.37 -17.27
N THR A 63 -1.94 -1.88 -18.50
CA THR A 63 -1.90 -3.33 -18.78
C THR A 63 -0.58 -3.94 -18.33
N GLN A 64 0.55 -3.27 -18.56
CA GLN A 64 1.88 -3.79 -18.22
C GLN A 64 2.25 -3.57 -16.74
N CYS A 65 1.95 -2.37 -16.22
CA CYS A 65 2.31 -1.93 -14.88
C CYS A 65 1.23 -1.02 -14.26
N PRO A 66 0.12 -1.60 -13.75
CA PRO A 66 -1.01 -0.84 -13.21
C PRO A 66 -0.62 0.17 -12.13
N ASN A 67 0.30 -0.22 -11.24
CA ASN A 67 0.77 0.62 -10.13
C ASN A 67 1.54 1.86 -10.63
N LEU A 68 2.32 1.73 -11.72
CA LEU A 68 3.04 2.85 -12.31
C LEU A 68 2.07 3.85 -12.93
N ALA A 69 1.09 3.34 -13.69
CA ALA A 69 0.07 4.17 -14.31
C ALA A 69 -0.79 4.92 -13.28
N GLN A 70 -1.22 4.23 -12.21
CA GLN A 70 -1.94 4.85 -11.10
C GLN A 70 -1.10 5.92 -10.40
N MET A 71 0.19 5.65 -10.18
CA MET A 71 1.09 6.60 -9.52
C MET A 71 1.33 7.85 -10.38
N ALA A 72 1.41 7.70 -11.70
CA ALA A 72 1.51 8.82 -12.63
C ALA A 72 0.27 9.73 -12.56
N VAL A 73 -0.94 9.14 -12.56
CA VAL A 73 -2.19 9.89 -12.37
C VAL A 73 -2.22 10.59 -11.00
N ALA A 74 -1.83 9.90 -9.93
CA ALA A 74 -1.80 10.50 -8.60
C ALA A 74 -0.79 11.67 -8.49
N ARG A 75 0.32 11.62 -9.25
CA ARG A 75 1.28 12.73 -9.35
C ARG A 75 0.74 13.88 -10.18
N ALA A 76 0.07 13.61 -11.29
CA ALA A 76 -0.59 14.63 -12.10
C ALA A 76 -1.70 15.33 -11.31
N ALA A 77 -2.49 14.59 -10.53
CA ALA A 77 -3.53 15.13 -9.66
C ALA A 77 -2.99 16.15 -8.65
N ARG A 78 -1.81 15.93 -8.06
CA ARG A 78 -1.17 16.88 -7.13
C ARG A 78 -0.78 18.21 -7.77
N LYS A 79 -0.72 18.31 -9.10
CA LYS A 79 -0.43 19.56 -9.80
C LYS A 79 -1.66 20.44 -10.01
N VAL A 80 -2.86 19.86 -9.90
CA VAL A 80 -4.14 20.55 -10.20
C VAL A 80 -5.09 20.64 -9.01
N PHE A 81 -4.93 19.76 -8.03
CA PHE A 81 -5.70 19.75 -6.78
C PHE A 81 -4.84 20.28 -5.63
N SER A 82 -5.49 20.99 -4.71
CA SER A 82 -4.93 21.29 -3.39
C SER A 82 -4.65 20.01 -2.60
N LYS A 83 -3.84 20.12 -1.55
CA LYS A 83 -3.53 18.98 -0.69
C LYS A 83 -4.78 18.33 -0.09
N ASP A 84 -5.75 19.16 0.33
CA ASP A 84 -6.97 18.70 0.97
C ASP A 84 -7.90 17.98 -0.03
N GLU A 85 -8.00 18.49 -1.26
CA GLU A 85 -8.74 17.84 -2.34
C GLU A 85 -8.13 16.49 -2.71
N VAL A 86 -6.79 16.40 -2.80
CA VAL A 86 -6.10 15.13 -3.05
C VAL A 86 -6.40 14.11 -1.95
N GLU A 87 -6.44 14.54 -0.68
CA GLU A 87 -6.72 13.62 0.43
C GLU A 87 -8.19 13.16 0.43
N LYS A 88 -9.16 14.04 0.10
CA LYS A 88 -10.57 13.66 -0.12
C LYS A 88 -10.71 12.60 -1.23
N ILE A 89 -9.99 12.78 -2.35
CA ILE A 89 -10.01 11.81 -3.46
C ILE A 89 -9.38 10.48 -3.04
N ARG A 90 -8.28 10.51 -2.27
CA ARG A 90 -7.68 9.28 -1.72
C ARG A 90 -8.62 8.55 -0.79
N GLU A 91 -9.30 9.28 0.09
CA GLU A 91 -10.24 8.68 1.03
C GLU A 91 -11.39 8.01 0.31
N ARG A 92 -11.99 8.68 -0.67
CA ARG A 92 -13.00 8.08 -1.56
C ARG A 92 -12.47 6.81 -2.25
N ASN A 93 -11.25 6.86 -2.79
CA ASN A 93 -10.64 5.71 -3.47
C ASN A 93 -10.37 4.55 -2.49
N ARG A 94 -10.00 4.84 -1.23
CA ARG A 94 -9.87 3.83 -0.17
C ARG A 94 -11.22 3.16 0.10
N GLN A 95 -12.29 3.94 0.29
CA GLN A 95 -13.62 3.40 0.52
C GLN A 95 -14.12 2.53 -0.65
N ILE A 96 -13.86 2.94 -1.90
CA ILE A 96 -14.18 2.14 -3.07
C ILE A 96 -13.35 0.84 -3.11
N ALA A 97 -12.07 0.90 -2.76
CA ALA A 97 -11.20 -0.28 -2.72
C ALA A 97 -11.60 -1.28 -1.63
N VAL A 98 -12.05 -0.80 -0.47
CA VAL A 98 -12.64 -1.63 0.60
C VAL A 98 -13.89 -2.34 0.08
N LYS A 99 -14.84 -1.61 -0.52
CA LYS A 99 -16.05 -2.20 -1.15
C LYS A 99 -15.74 -3.20 -2.25
N ARG A 100 -14.62 -3.06 -2.97
CA ARG A 100 -14.17 -3.98 -4.03
C ARG A 100 -13.33 -5.15 -3.50
N GLY A 101 -13.25 -5.36 -2.19
CA GLY A 101 -12.55 -6.50 -1.56
C GLY A 101 -11.02 -6.41 -1.63
N GLY A 102 -10.46 -5.22 -1.88
CA GLY A 102 -9.02 -5.05 -2.13
C GLY A 102 -8.11 -5.35 -0.93
N LEU A 103 -8.65 -5.31 0.29
CA LEU A 103 -7.91 -5.50 1.55
C LEU A 103 -8.82 -6.04 2.66
N ALA A 104 -9.85 -6.82 2.31
CA ALA A 104 -10.74 -7.40 3.31
C ALA A 104 -9.95 -8.42 4.15
N CYS A 105 -9.66 -8.05 5.39
CA CYS A 105 -9.35 -8.98 6.45
C CYS A 105 -10.56 -8.93 7.40
N HIS A 106 -11.11 -10.09 7.73
CA HIS A 106 -12.47 -10.23 8.28
C HIS A 106 -12.63 -9.78 9.76
N PRO A 107 -11.75 -8.90 10.28
CA PRO A 107 -12.23 -7.86 11.21
C PRO A 107 -11.59 -6.45 11.05
N PHE A 108 -10.76 -6.22 10.02
CA PHE A 108 -9.98 -4.97 9.89
C PHE A 108 -10.82 -3.73 9.54
N GLU A 109 -12.04 -3.90 9.01
CA GLU A 109 -12.91 -2.77 8.65
C GLU A 109 -13.29 -1.89 9.87
N GLN A 110 -13.10 -2.37 11.10
CA GLN A 110 -13.39 -1.62 12.33
C GLN A 110 -12.15 -1.04 13.04
N SER A 111 -10.93 -1.48 12.72
CA SER A 111 -9.84 -1.45 13.71
C SER A 111 -8.96 -0.18 13.72
N ASN A 112 -8.95 0.63 12.66
CA ASN A 112 -8.08 1.82 12.63
C ASN A 112 -8.68 3.08 13.26
N ALA A 113 -10.00 3.10 13.51
CA ALA A 113 -10.68 4.25 14.08
C ALA A 113 -10.65 4.29 15.62
N GLU A 114 -10.24 3.21 16.27
CA GLU A 114 -10.39 3.01 17.73
C GLU A 114 -9.11 3.22 18.55
N LEU A 115 -7.95 3.39 17.90
CA LEU A 115 -6.68 3.53 18.61
C LEU A 115 -6.30 4.98 18.85
N GLU A 116 -5.88 5.29 20.08
CA GLU A 116 -5.34 6.61 20.44
C GLU A 116 -3.99 6.82 19.74
N PRO A 117 -3.77 7.99 19.09
CA PRO A 117 -2.52 8.25 18.38
C PRO A 117 -1.34 8.33 19.36
N SER A 118 -0.28 7.59 19.05
CA SER A 118 0.92 7.62 19.89
C SER A 118 1.77 8.87 19.64
N VAL A 119 2.15 9.55 20.73
CA VAL A 119 3.18 10.61 20.73
C VAL A 119 4.60 10.02 20.82
N VAL A 120 4.72 8.76 21.22
CA VAL A 120 6.00 8.09 21.51
C VAL A 120 6.46 7.26 20.30
N LYS A 121 7.58 7.64 19.69
CA LYS A 121 8.02 7.05 18.41
C LYS A 121 8.76 5.72 18.51
N LYS A 122 9.23 5.31 19.71
CA LYS A 122 10.11 4.13 19.87
C LYS A 122 9.90 3.43 21.21
N VAL A 123 9.00 2.45 21.23
CA VAL A 123 8.83 1.50 22.34
C VAL A 123 9.55 0.19 22.02
N ALA A 124 10.32 -0.35 22.96
CA ALA A 124 11.00 -1.64 22.81
C ALA A 124 9.99 -2.79 22.63
N TRP A 125 10.39 -3.86 21.94
CA TRP A 125 9.56 -5.06 21.79
C TRP A 125 9.82 -6.02 22.93
N SER A 126 8.78 -6.38 23.70
CA SER A 126 8.91 -7.42 24.71
C SER A 126 9.09 -8.80 24.06
N PRO A 127 9.65 -9.80 24.75
CA PRO A 127 9.73 -11.17 24.25
C PRO A 127 8.35 -11.74 23.87
N GLU A 128 7.35 -11.55 24.73
CA GLU A 128 5.98 -12.06 24.56
C GLU A 128 5.33 -11.45 23.32
N GLU A 129 5.48 -10.14 23.14
CA GLU A 129 4.95 -9.42 21.98
C GLU A 129 5.55 -9.94 20.66
N LYS A 130 6.81 -10.38 20.67
CA LYS A 130 7.45 -10.98 19.48
C LYS A 130 6.91 -12.37 19.19
N GLU A 131 6.72 -13.20 20.21
CA GLU A 131 6.13 -14.53 20.04
C GLU A 131 4.71 -14.42 19.48
N ASP A 132 3.90 -13.53 20.05
CA ASP A 132 2.53 -13.27 19.58
C ASP A 132 2.51 -12.74 18.15
N LEU A 133 3.43 -11.84 17.78
CA LEU A 133 3.56 -11.38 16.39
C LEU A 133 3.79 -12.56 15.43
N ILE A 134 4.65 -13.51 15.78
CA ILE A 134 4.99 -14.66 14.93
C ILE A 134 3.81 -15.65 14.87
N ALA A 135 3.18 -15.92 16.01
CA ALA A 135 2.01 -16.78 16.09
C ALA A 135 0.84 -16.22 15.27
N MET A 136 0.52 -14.94 15.44
CA MET A 136 -0.52 -14.26 14.67
C MET A 136 -0.20 -14.26 13.18
N ALA A 137 1.03 -13.92 12.78
CA ALA A 137 1.42 -13.91 11.38
C ALA A 137 1.36 -15.29 10.70
N SER A 138 1.43 -16.38 11.48
CA SER A 138 1.29 -17.75 10.97
C SER A 138 -0.17 -18.26 11.00
N GLY A 139 -1.06 -17.55 11.70
CA GLY A 139 -2.45 -17.94 11.89
C GLY A 139 -3.37 -17.51 10.74
N LYS A 140 -4.23 -18.43 10.28
CA LYS A 140 -5.23 -18.15 9.24
C LYS A 140 -6.19 -16.99 9.59
N LYS A 141 -6.49 -16.82 10.88
CA LYS A 141 -7.35 -15.72 11.40
C LYS A 141 -6.83 -14.34 11.00
N TYR A 142 -5.51 -14.18 10.92
CA TYR A 142 -4.86 -12.90 10.66
C TYR A 142 -4.39 -12.76 9.21
N ALA A 143 -4.79 -13.67 8.32
CA ALA A 143 -4.48 -13.58 6.90
C ALA A 143 -5.51 -12.70 6.17
N TYR A 144 -5.10 -12.08 5.07
CA TYR A 144 -6.06 -11.49 4.13
C TYR A 144 -6.90 -12.58 3.46
N THR A 145 -8.20 -12.32 3.32
CA THR A 145 -9.15 -13.21 2.65
C THR A 145 -9.56 -12.58 1.33
N GLY A 146 -8.88 -12.96 0.25
CA GLY A 146 -9.14 -12.46 -1.10
C GLY A 146 -8.10 -11.47 -1.64
N GLY A 147 -8.24 -11.16 -2.93
CA GLY A 147 -7.33 -10.28 -3.67
C GLY A 147 -5.89 -10.80 -3.80
N TRP A 148 -4.97 -9.90 -4.15
CA TRP A 148 -3.54 -10.19 -4.37
C TRP A 148 -2.75 -10.55 -3.10
N HIS A 149 -3.39 -10.38 -1.94
CA HIS A 149 -2.83 -10.65 -0.64
C HIS A 149 -3.39 -11.91 0.02
N ASN A 150 -4.28 -12.64 -0.65
CA ASN A 150 -4.92 -13.83 -0.10
C ASN A 150 -3.91 -14.80 0.55
N GLY A 151 -4.18 -15.19 1.80
CA GLY A 151 -3.32 -16.09 2.58
C GLY A 151 -2.04 -15.45 3.16
N LYS A 152 -1.72 -14.20 2.80
CA LYS A 152 -0.59 -13.47 3.42
C LYS A 152 -1.02 -12.83 4.74
N PRO A 153 -0.09 -12.62 5.69
CA PRO A 153 -0.40 -11.98 6.95
C PRO A 153 -0.90 -10.54 6.77
N CYS A 154 -2.01 -10.20 7.41
CA CYS A 154 -2.55 -8.86 7.51
C CYS A 154 -1.88 -8.12 8.66
N PHE A 155 -0.71 -7.53 8.39
CA PHE A 155 0.03 -6.78 9.40
C PHE A 155 -0.71 -5.56 9.94
N SER A 156 -1.72 -5.06 9.23
CA SER A 156 -2.58 -4.00 9.76
C SER A 156 -3.48 -4.50 10.89
N TYR A 157 -4.07 -5.68 10.74
CA TYR A 157 -4.86 -6.29 11.79
C TYR A 157 -3.98 -6.77 12.96
N ILE A 158 -2.84 -7.38 12.66
CA ILE A 158 -1.87 -7.80 13.69
C ILE A 158 -1.39 -6.59 14.51
N ALA A 159 -1.08 -5.46 13.87
CA ALA A 159 -0.65 -4.26 14.56
C ALA A 159 -1.72 -3.74 15.54
N TYR A 160 -3.00 -3.77 15.13
CA TYR A 160 -4.11 -3.42 16.01
C TYR A 160 -4.17 -4.33 17.24
N GLU A 161 -4.15 -5.66 17.06
CA GLU A 161 -4.24 -6.62 18.16
C GLU A 161 -3.07 -6.49 19.14
N LEU A 162 -1.86 -6.24 18.63
CA LEU A 162 -0.70 -6.00 19.48
C LEU A 162 -0.84 -4.68 20.26
N ASN A 163 -1.39 -3.62 19.65
CA ASN A 163 -1.64 -2.35 20.34
C ASN A 163 -2.70 -2.48 21.44
N VAL A 164 -3.78 -3.20 21.18
CA VAL A 164 -4.81 -3.50 22.20
C VAL A 164 -4.21 -4.31 23.35
N ARG A 165 -3.42 -5.36 23.03
CA ARG A 165 -2.93 -6.31 24.03
C ARG A 165 -1.75 -5.79 24.87
N TYR A 166 -0.84 -5.00 24.27
CA TYR A 166 0.42 -4.60 24.90
C TYR A 166 0.58 -3.09 25.12
N HIS A 167 -0.22 -2.26 24.47
CA HIS A 167 -0.04 -0.81 24.46
C HIS A 167 -1.30 -0.05 24.89
N ASN A 168 -2.24 -0.71 25.60
CA ASN A 168 -3.48 -0.09 26.09
C ASN A 168 -4.25 0.66 24.99
N SER A 169 -4.37 0.07 23.81
CA SER A 169 -5.02 0.66 22.64
C SER A 169 -4.37 1.96 22.12
N ILE A 170 -3.09 2.19 22.45
CA ILE A 170 -2.28 3.26 21.87
C ILE A 170 -1.61 2.74 20.59
N ALA A 171 -1.65 3.54 19.51
CA ALA A 171 -1.12 3.20 18.20
C ALA A 171 0.43 3.24 18.13
N VAL A 172 1.10 2.38 18.92
CA VAL A 172 2.56 2.27 19.00
C VAL A 172 3.12 1.42 17.87
N ARG A 173 2.49 0.28 17.58
CA ARG A 173 2.86 -0.64 16.52
C ARG A 173 2.13 -0.27 15.24
N THR A 174 2.91 -0.03 14.20
CA THR A 174 2.40 0.19 12.85
C THR A 174 2.48 -1.10 12.03
N PRO A 175 1.68 -1.24 10.96
CA PRO A 175 1.75 -2.42 10.09
C PRO A 175 3.17 -2.66 9.53
N ASN A 176 3.86 -1.57 9.18
CA ASN A 176 5.23 -1.60 8.69
C ASN A 176 6.24 -2.03 9.77
N ALA A 177 6.05 -1.59 11.01
CA ALA A 177 6.90 -2.03 12.12
C ALA A 177 6.75 -3.53 12.36
N CYS A 178 5.52 -4.03 12.39
CA CYS A 178 5.22 -5.46 12.55
C CYS A 178 5.82 -6.29 11.40
N SER A 179 5.62 -5.87 10.14
CA SER A 179 6.17 -6.59 8.98
C SER A 179 7.70 -6.68 9.00
N ARG A 180 8.38 -5.58 9.34
CA ARG A 180 9.85 -5.56 9.46
C ARG A 180 10.32 -6.43 10.63
N LYS A 181 9.63 -6.36 11.76
CA LYS A 181 9.98 -7.15 12.96
C LYS A 181 9.84 -8.64 12.68
N TYR A 182 8.70 -9.07 12.14
CA TYR A 182 8.44 -10.45 11.74
C TYR A 182 9.53 -11.02 10.82
N LYS A 183 9.91 -10.29 9.76
CA LYS A 183 10.98 -10.73 8.85
C LYS A 183 12.33 -10.89 9.56
N ARG A 184 12.64 -10.02 10.52
CA ARG A 184 13.88 -10.12 11.32
C ARG A 184 13.86 -11.35 12.22
N GLU A 185 12.76 -11.57 12.94
CA GLU A 185 12.62 -12.73 13.84
C GLU A 185 12.69 -14.05 13.07
N LEU A 186 12.02 -14.16 11.92
CA LEU A 186 12.14 -15.34 11.05
C LEU A 186 13.58 -15.58 10.62
N SER A 187 14.30 -14.54 10.19
CA SER A 187 15.69 -14.66 9.76
C SER A 187 16.61 -15.10 10.90
N GLN A 188 16.40 -14.59 12.12
CA GLN A 188 17.17 -14.98 13.29
C GLN A 188 16.93 -16.46 13.64
N ARG A 189 15.68 -16.92 13.59
CA ARG A 189 15.33 -18.33 13.84
C ARG A 189 15.91 -19.27 12.78
N THR A 190 15.86 -18.89 11.49
CA THR A 190 16.46 -19.71 10.42
C THR A 190 17.98 -19.75 10.50
N LYS A 191 18.64 -18.66 10.93
CA LYS A 191 20.09 -18.66 11.17
C LYS A 191 20.48 -19.47 12.39
N GLY A 192 19.71 -19.38 13.48
CA GLY A 192 19.93 -20.16 14.69
C GLY A 192 19.83 -21.67 14.45
N ALA A 193 18.85 -22.10 13.64
CA ALA A 193 18.69 -23.51 13.28
C ALA A 193 19.90 -24.08 12.53
N ARG A 194 20.49 -23.32 11.59
CA ARG A 194 21.65 -23.75 10.80
C ARG A 194 22.98 -23.80 11.57
N MET A 195 23.05 -23.18 12.74
CA MET A 195 24.25 -23.20 13.60
C MET A 195 24.19 -24.32 14.64
N ALA A 196 23.04 -24.99 14.76
CA ALA A 196 22.81 -26.11 15.66
C ALA A 196 22.87 -27.48 14.95
N GLU A 197 23.01 -27.47 13.61
CA GLU A 197 23.33 -28.61 12.75
C GLU A 197 24.85 -28.69 12.51
#